data_AF-A0A1M7SIN6-F1
#
_entry.id   AF-A0A1M7SIN6-F1
#
_cell.length_a   1.000
_cell.length_b   1.000
_cell.length_c   1.000
_cell.angle_alpha   90.00
_cell.angle_beta   90.00
_cell.angle_gamma   90.00
#
_symmetry.space_group_name_H-M   'P 1'
#
loop_
_entity.id
_entity.type
_entity.pdbx_description
1 polymer ?
#
loop_
_entity_poly.entity_id
_entity_poly.type
_entity_poly.pdbx_seq_one_letter_code
_entity_poly.pdbx_strand_id
1 'polypeptide(L)'
;MADNMDFNGAEAQDAAFDLIPANTLVKVTLTIRPGGAGPEGWLTQSRTSSALYLNTETVVLEGPHARRRIYTRIGFKGKSVNERGEDTYANRGRALIRGILESARGIKASDQSEAARAARMIRSLGDLNGLDFVAKVGVEKDRNNPDDAGRNVIKAAIGPEHAQYASVMGAVSPAPQTPPAPSAPAAPSASGAPFWAR
;
A
#
# COMPACT_ATOMS: atom_id res chain seq x y z
N MET A 1 -39.60 8.13 17.93
CA MET A 1 -39.36 9.25 17.00
C MET A 1 -38.11 8.88 16.24
N ALA A 2 -38.22 8.64 14.94
CA ALA A 2 -37.10 8.22 14.11
C ALA A 2 -36.26 9.45 13.78
N ASP A 3 -35.41 9.85 14.71
CA ASP A 3 -34.35 10.79 14.41
C ASP A 3 -33.35 10.09 13.48
N ASN A 4 -33.30 10.63 12.27
CA ASN A 4 -32.11 10.66 11.42
C ASN A 4 -31.78 9.43 10.57
N MET A 5 -32.67 9.11 9.62
CA MET A 5 -32.32 8.46 8.34
C MET A 5 -31.86 9.51 7.30
N ASP A 6 -30.97 10.43 7.72
CA ASP A 6 -30.38 11.44 6.83
C ASP A 6 -29.10 10.88 6.20
N PHE A 7 -29.15 10.65 4.89
CA PHE A 7 -28.05 10.08 4.10
C PHE A 7 -27.37 11.12 3.20
N ASN A 8 -27.65 12.42 3.36
CA ASN A 8 -27.07 13.46 2.50
C ASN A 8 -25.54 13.61 2.68
N GLY A 9 -24.98 13.10 3.78
CA GLY A 9 -23.53 12.99 4.00
C GLY A 9 -22.93 11.64 3.60
N ALA A 10 -23.72 10.70 3.05
CA ALA A 10 -23.22 9.41 2.62
C ALA A 10 -22.41 9.55 1.32
N GLU A 11 -21.29 8.82 1.25
CA GLU A 11 -20.49 8.77 0.03
C GLU A 11 -21.25 8.04 -1.09
N ALA A 12 -21.09 8.51 -2.33
CA ALA A 12 -21.65 7.82 -3.49
C ALA A 12 -21.07 6.41 -3.61
N GLN A 13 -21.94 5.43 -3.89
CA GLN A 13 -21.57 4.02 -3.94
C GLN A 13 -20.52 3.72 -5.03
N ASP A 14 -20.51 4.51 -6.11
CA ASP A 14 -19.75 4.27 -7.34
C ASP A 14 -18.22 4.25 -7.15
N ALA A 15 -17.69 5.11 -6.28
CA ALA A 15 -16.25 5.22 -6.05
C ALA A 15 -15.63 3.96 -5.41
N ALA A 16 -16.45 3.05 -4.88
CA ALA A 16 -16.00 1.79 -4.27
C ALA A 16 -15.87 0.63 -5.28
N PHE A 17 -16.46 0.74 -6.48
CA PHE A 17 -16.48 -0.35 -7.46
C PHE A 17 -15.31 -0.31 -8.44
N ASP A 18 -14.82 0.88 -8.79
CA ASP A 18 -13.71 1.00 -9.74
C ASP A 18 -12.42 0.40 -9.20
N LEU A 19 -11.68 -0.30 -10.05
CA LEU A 19 -10.37 -0.84 -9.70
C LEU A 19 -9.37 0.29 -9.48
N ILE A 20 -8.57 0.18 -8.42
CA ILE A 20 -7.37 0.99 -8.28
C ILE A 20 -6.46 0.67 -9.47
N PRO A 21 -5.94 1.68 -10.20
CA PRO A 21 -5.06 1.43 -11.34
C PRO A 21 -3.85 0.56 -10.99
N ALA A 22 -3.42 -0.29 -11.92
CA ALA A 22 -2.24 -1.10 -11.71
C ALA A 22 -0.98 -0.22 -11.58
N ASN A 23 -0.05 -0.66 -10.74
CA ASN A 23 1.18 0.03 -10.35
C ASN A 23 1.01 1.25 -9.44
N THR A 24 -0.21 1.58 -9.00
CA THR A 24 -0.43 2.60 -7.98
C THR A 24 0.26 2.23 -6.68
N LEU A 25 0.93 3.19 -6.05
CA LEU A 25 1.56 3.02 -4.74
C LEU A 25 0.64 3.59 -3.66
N VAL A 26 0.37 2.80 -2.64
CA VAL A 26 -0.51 3.17 -1.52
C VAL A 26 0.10 2.73 -0.21
N LYS A 27 -0.06 3.53 0.84
CA LYS A 27 0.20 3.09 2.21
C LYS A 27 -0.99 2.27 2.70
N VAL A 28 -0.72 1.07 3.21
CA VAL A 28 -1.77 0.16 3.65
C VAL A 28 -1.43 -0.47 4.99
N THR A 29 -2.45 -0.83 5.77
CA THR A 29 -2.33 -1.70 6.94
C THR A 29 -2.70 -3.13 6.57
N LEU A 30 -1.88 -4.11 6.98
CA LEU A 30 -2.11 -5.54 6.74
C LEU A 30 -2.93 -6.19 7.84
N THR A 31 -3.88 -7.04 7.47
CA THR A 31 -4.56 -7.99 8.36
C THR A 31 -4.60 -9.37 7.71
N ILE A 32 -4.21 -10.40 8.44
CA ILE A 32 -4.37 -11.80 8.09
C ILE A 32 -5.73 -12.25 8.60
N ARG A 33 -6.52 -12.86 7.71
CA ARG A 33 -7.74 -13.58 8.05
C ARG A 33 -7.38 -15.05 8.29
N PRO A 34 -7.40 -15.54 9.54
CA PRO A 34 -6.98 -16.90 9.86
C PRO A 34 -7.85 -17.93 9.13
N GLY A 35 -7.21 -18.97 8.59
CA GLY A 35 -7.90 -20.06 7.90
C GLY A 35 -7.97 -21.37 8.70
N GLY A 36 -7.37 -21.41 9.89
CA GLY A 36 -7.37 -22.59 10.77
C GLY A 36 -6.34 -23.67 10.42
N ALA A 37 -5.47 -23.45 9.43
CA ALA A 37 -4.43 -24.39 9.05
C ALA A 37 -3.03 -23.98 9.56
N GLY A 38 -2.13 -24.97 9.63
CA GLY A 38 -0.77 -24.80 10.13
C GLY A 38 -0.70 -24.77 11.67
N PRO A 39 0.51 -24.77 12.26
CA PRO A 39 0.69 -24.91 13.71
C PRO A 39 -0.01 -23.84 14.55
N GLU A 40 -0.15 -22.63 14.01
CA GLU A 40 -0.73 -21.47 14.70
C GLU A 40 -2.09 -21.04 14.12
N GLY A 41 -2.65 -21.81 13.18
CA GLY A 41 -3.97 -21.51 12.59
C GLY A 41 -4.03 -20.32 11.61
N TRP A 42 -2.91 -19.63 11.35
CA TRP A 42 -2.86 -18.47 10.46
C TRP A 42 -3.09 -18.81 8.97
N LEU A 43 -2.77 -20.04 8.55
CA LEU A 43 -2.82 -20.42 7.14
C LEU A 43 -4.25 -20.81 6.74
N THR A 44 -4.53 -20.66 5.45
CA THR A 44 -5.72 -21.20 4.79
C THR A 44 -5.31 -22.28 3.81
N GLN A 45 -5.97 -23.44 3.86
CA GLN A 45 -5.82 -24.48 2.85
C GLN A 45 -6.68 -24.19 1.61
N SER A 46 -6.11 -24.41 0.43
CA SER A 46 -6.85 -24.31 -0.83
C SER A 46 -7.97 -25.35 -0.88
N ARG A 47 -9.14 -24.96 -1.39
CA ARG A 47 -10.29 -25.88 -1.52
C ARG A 47 -10.09 -26.94 -2.61
N THR A 48 -9.19 -26.69 -3.56
CA THR A 48 -8.99 -27.53 -4.76
C THR A 48 -7.62 -28.19 -4.82
N SER A 49 -6.78 -28.01 -3.80
CA SER A 49 -5.43 -28.59 -3.77
C SER A 49 -4.84 -28.61 -2.35
N SER A 50 -3.68 -29.23 -2.18
CA SER A 50 -2.91 -29.24 -0.94
C SER A 50 -2.14 -27.94 -0.64
N ALA A 51 -2.30 -26.90 -1.46
CA ALA A 51 -1.61 -25.63 -1.28
C ALA A 51 -2.10 -24.89 -0.01
N LEU A 52 -1.16 -24.21 0.67
CA LEU A 52 -1.40 -23.36 1.85
C LEU A 52 -1.00 -21.91 1.55
N TYR A 53 -1.78 -20.96 2.05
CA TYR A 53 -1.52 -19.53 1.86
C TYR A 53 -2.00 -18.70 3.05
N LEU A 54 -1.45 -17.48 3.20
CA LEU A 54 -2.04 -16.45 4.04
C LEU A 54 -3.17 -15.76 3.26
N ASN A 55 -4.35 -15.69 3.86
CA ASN A 55 -5.47 -14.93 3.32
C ASN A 55 -5.43 -13.52 3.91
N THR A 56 -4.97 -12.55 3.15
CA THR A 56 -4.75 -11.19 3.68
C THR A 56 -5.78 -10.20 3.16
N GLU A 57 -6.11 -9.24 4.02
CA GLU A 57 -6.82 -8.01 3.74
C GLU A 57 -5.84 -6.86 3.98
N THR A 58 -5.75 -5.92 3.05
CA THR A 58 -5.06 -4.65 3.28
C THR A 58 -6.03 -3.49 3.11
N VAL A 59 -5.95 -2.51 4.00
CA VAL A 59 -6.77 -1.29 3.92
C VAL A 59 -5.88 -0.13 3.54
N VAL A 60 -6.24 0.60 2.49
CA VAL A 60 -5.54 1.84 2.12
C VAL A 60 -5.79 2.91 3.17
N LEU A 61 -4.72 3.47 3.73
CA LEU A 61 -4.81 4.41 4.84
C LEU A 61 -5.14 5.82 4.40
N GLU A 62 -4.53 6.29 3.30
CA GLU A 62 -4.59 7.68 2.88
C GLU A 62 -4.55 7.84 1.36
N GLY A 63 -4.77 9.06 0.89
CA GLY A 63 -4.78 9.42 -0.52
C GLY A 63 -6.10 9.13 -1.24
N PRO A 64 -6.13 9.22 -2.58
CA PRO A 64 -7.35 9.14 -3.39
C PRO A 64 -8.11 7.80 -3.28
N HIS A 65 -7.47 6.77 -2.75
CA HIS A 65 -8.03 5.43 -2.58
C HIS A 65 -8.18 5.03 -1.11
N ALA A 66 -8.17 5.99 -0.18
CA ALA A 66 -8.33 5.73 1.24
C ALA A 66 -9.56 4.86 1.56
N ARG A 67 -9.45 4.00 2.58
CA ARG A 67 -10.46 3.03 3.03
C ARG A 67 -10.80 1.91 2.03
N ARG A 68 -10.22 1.88 0.83
CA ARG A 68 -10.37 0.74 -0.09
C ARG A 68 -9.69 -0.50 0.48
N ARG A 69 -10.38 -1.65 0.41
CA ARG A 69 -9.88 -2.96 0.83
C ARG A 69 -9.33 -3.74 -0.36
N ILE A 70 -8.14 -4.30 -0.20
CA ILE A 70 -7.51 -5.16 -1.21
C ILE A 70 -7.26 -6.53 -0.59
N TYR A 71 -7.73 -7.58 -1.26
CA TYR A 71 -7.60 -8.96 -0.80
C TYR A 71 -6.51 -9.68 -1.57
N THR A 72 -5.53 -10.24 -0.86
CA THR A 72 -4.39 -10.92 -1.50
C THR A 72 -4.15 -12.28 -0.86
N ARG A 73 -3.77 -13.27 -1.67
CA ARG A 73 -3.31 -14.58 -1.17
C ARG A 73 -1.80 -14.61 -1.26
N ILE A 74 -1.13 -14.80 -0.12
CA ILE A 74 0.34 -14.92 -0.08
C ILE A 74 0.70 -16.39 0.07
N GLY A 75 1.38 -16.96 -0.92
CA GLY A 75 1.69 -18.38 -0.95
C GLY A 75 2.64 -18.83 0.15
N PHE A 76 2.26 -19.85 0.91
CA PHE A 76 3.11 -20.45 1.95
C PHE A 76 3.66 -21.81 1.51
N LYS A 77 2.82 -22.60 0.85
CA LYS A 77 3.15 -23.90 0.26
C LYS A 77 2.31 -24.10 -1.00
N GLY A 78 2.94 -24.44 -2.12
CA GLY A 78 2.30 -24.82 -3.37
C GLY A 78 1.81 -26.25 -3.37
N LYS A 79 1.03 -26.60 -4.40
CA LYS A 79 0.51 -27.95 -4.62
C LYS A 79 1.57 -28.93 -5.15
N SER A 80 2.64 -28.40 -5.75
CA SER A 80 3.73 -29.17 -6.36
C SER A 80 4.99 -28.30 -6.43
N VAL A 81 6.12 -28.96 -6.66
CA VAL A 81 7.41 -28.32 -6.98
C VAL A 81 7.67 -28.40 -8.49
N ASN A 82 8.53 -27.53 -9.00
CA ASN A 82 9.01 -27.61 -10.39
C ASN A 82 10.09 -28.70 -10.55
N GLU A 83 10.61 -28.87 -11.77
CA GLU A 83 11.66 -29.84 -12.12
C GLU A 83 12.95 -29.68 -11.29
N ARG A 84 13.21 -28.50 -10.74
CA ARG A 84 14.36 -28.19 -9.88
C ARG A 84 14.05 -28.43 -8.39
N GLY A 85 12.89 -28.98 -8.06
CA GLY A 85 12.45 -29.19 -6.68
C GLY A 85 11.97 -27.91 -5.97
N GLU A 86 11.74 -26.82 -6.70
CA GLU A 86 11.37 -25.53 -6.11
C GLU A 86 9.85 -25.32 -6.09
N ASP A 87 9.35 -24.90 -4.93
CA ASP A 87 7.98 -24.43 -4.78
C ASP A 87 7.88 -22.95 -5.16
N THR A 88 7.62 -22.67 -6.44
CA THR A 88 7.55 -21.30 -6.96
C THR A 88 6.44 -20.46 -6.30
N TYR A 89 5.35 -21.09 -5.85
CA TYR A 89 4.26 -20.40 -5.16
C TYR A 89 4.69 -19.94 -3.77
N ALA A 90 5.31 -20.84 -3.00
CA ALA A 90 5.88 -20.52 -1.70
C ALA A 90 7.01 -19.49 -1.81
N ASN A 91 7.88 -19.60 -2.82
CA ASN A 91 8.99 -18.65 -3.00
C ASN A 91 8.50 -17.23 -3.30
N ARG A 92 7.46 -17.07 -4.13
CA ARG A 92 6.83 -15.76 -4.36
C ARG A 92 6.24 -15.19 -3.08
N GLY A 93 5.56 -16.01 -2.26
CA GLY A 93 5.01 -15.54 -1.00
C GLY A 93 6.07 -15.17 0.02
N ARG A 94 7.16 -15.95 0.14
CA ARG A 94 8.33 -15.61 0.98
C ARG A 94 8.96 -14.27 0.57
N ALA A 95 9.12 -14.04 -0.73
CA ALA A 95 9.63 -12.77 -1.24
C ALA A 95 8.71 -11.60 -0.88
N LEU A 96 7.39 -11.78 -0.99
CA LEU A 96 6.43 -10.75 -0.61
C LEU A 96 6.44 -10.46 0.90
N ILE A 97 6.46 -11.49 1.75
CA ILE A 97 6.55 -11.33 3.22
C ILE A 97 7.83 -10.58 3.59
N ARG A 98 8.96 -10.94 2.98
CA ARG A 98 10.22 -10.22 3.16
C ARG A 98 10.08 -8.75 2.78
N GLY A 99 9.50 -8.45 1.62
CA GLY A 99 9.28 -7.07 1.17
C GLY A 99 8.34 -6.28 2.11
N ILE A 100 7.30 -6.91 2.66
CA ILE A 100 6.41 -6.30 3.64
C ILE A 100 7.20 -5.92 4.90
N LEU A 101 8.03 -6.82 5.41
CA LEU A 101 8.87 -6.55 6.59
C LEU A 101 9.89 -5.44 6.32
N GLU A 102 10.55 -5.47 5.16
CA GLU A 102 11.50 -4.45 4.73
C GLU A 102 10.84 -3.07 4.60
N SER A 103 9.67 -3.00 3.96
CA SER A 103 8.89 -1.77 3.86
C SER A 103 8.38 -1.30 5.22
N ALA A 104 7.78 -2.16 6.03
CA ALA A 104 7.20 -1.74 7.31
C ALA A 104 8.27 -1.27 8.32
N ARG A 105 9.48 -1.84 8.23
CA ARG A 105 10.58 -1.56 9.16
C ARG A 105 11.62 -0.60 8.59
N GLY A 106 11.41 -0.07 7.38
CA GLY A 106 12.31 0.92 6.77
C GLY A 106 13.70 0.39 6.42
N ILE A 107 13.81 -0.89 6.03
CA ILE A 107 15.09 -1.56 5.76
C ILE A 107 15.26 -1.75 4.27
N LYS A 108 16.45 -1.41 3.75
CA LYS A 108 16.78 -1.62 2.33
C LYS A 108 16.93 -3.11 2.03
N ALA A 109 16.43 -3.56 0.89
CA ALA A 109 16.54 -4.95 0.46
C ALA A 109 18.00 -5.45 0.37
N SER A 110 18.93 -4.56 0.02
CA SER A 110 20.36 -4.84 -0.08
C SER A 110 21.10 -4.85 1.27
N ASP A 111 20.48 -4.39 2.37
CA ASP A 111 21.12 -4.35 3.69
C ASP A 111 21.23 -5.75 4.30
N GLN A 112 22.46 -6.21 4.47
CA GLN A 112 22.83 -7.52 5.04
C GLN A 112 23.38 -7.42 6.47
N SER A 113 23.30 -6.23 7.11
CA SER A 113 23.70 -6.06 8.51
C SER A 113 22.93 -7.00 9.43
N GLU A 114 23.51 -7.29 10.60
CA GLU A 114 22.85 -8.11 11.62
C GLU A 114 21.50 -7.51 12.05
N ALA A 115 21.44 -6.18 12.20
CA ALA A 115 20.20 -5.45 12.48
C ALA A 115 19.14 -5.69 11.40
N ALA A 116 19.49 -5.56 10.12
CA ALA A 116 18.57 -5.80 9.01
C ALA A 116 18.13 -7.27 8.92
N ARG A 117 18.99 -8.22 9.28
CA ARG A 117 18.63 -9.64 9.34
C ARG A 117 17.66 -9.92 10.48
N ALA A 118 17.94 -9.42 11.68
CA ALA A 118 17.08 -9.54 12.85
C ALA A 118 15.70 -8.93 12.58
N ALA A 119 15.68 -7.76 11.94
CA ALA A 119 14.45 -7.09 11.57
C ALA A 119 13.75 -7.68 10.33
N ARG A 120 14.20 -8.80 9.76
CA ARG A 120 13.38 -9.65 8.85
C ARG A 120 12.85 -10.90 9.54
N MET A 121 13.21 -11.13 10.80
CA MET A 121 12.73 -12.26 11.57
C MET A 121 11.36 -11.94 12.18
N ILE A 122 10.52 -12.97 12.26
CA ILE A 122 9.23 -12.99 12.92
C ILE A 122 9.15 -14.27 13.76
N ARG A 123 8.45 -14.22 14.89
CA ARG A 123 8.22 -15.36 15.78
C ARG A 123 6.99 -16.15 15.37
N SER A 124 6.02 -15.45 14.77
CA SER A 124 4.75 -15.99 14.29
C SER A 124 4.37 -15.33 12.98
N LEU A 125 3.59 -16.00 12.14
CA LEU A 125 2.94 -15.34 10.98
C LEU A 125 2.00 -14.22 11.44
N GLY A 126 1.47 -14.30 12.66
CA GLY A 126 0.66 -13.25 13.27
C GLY A 126 1.40 -11.92 13.47
N ASP A 127 2.73 -11.92 13.52
CA ASP A 127 3.55 -10.70 13.65
C ASP A 127 3.44 -9.77 12.42
N LEU A 128 2.82 -10.25 11.33
CA LEU A 128 2.52 -9.46 10.14
C LEU A 128 1.24 -8.61 10.29
N ASN A 129 0.38 -8.94 11.25
CA ASN A 129 -0.87 -8.19 11.49
C ASN A 129 -0.57 -6.79 12.00
N GLY A 130 -1.29 -5.80 11.46
CA GLY A 130 -1.15 -4.40 11.82
C GLY A 130 0.09 -3.72 11.24
N LEU A 131 0.87 -4.41 10.40
CA LEU A 131 1.99 -3.76 9.73
C LEU A 131 1.50 -2.77 8.67
N ASP A 132 1.98 -1.54 8.77
CA ASP A 132 1.84 -0.52 7.75
C ASP A 132 3.00 -0.58 6.77
N PHE A 133 2.70 -0.62 5.47
CA PHE A 133 3.73 -0.69 4.44
C PHE A 133 3.28 -0.03 3.13
N VAL A 134 4.23 0.28 2.24
CA VAL A 134 3.91 0.78 0.89
C VAL A 134 3.65 -0.41 -0.02
N ALA A 135 2.41 -0.52 -0.47
CA ALA A 135 1.96 -1.53 -1.40
C ALA A 135 1.96 -1.00 -2.83
N LYS A 136 2.46 -1.81 -3.76
CA LYS A 136 2.21 -1.64 -5.20
C LYS A 136 1.00 -2.48 -5.60
N VAL A 137 -0.06 -1.80 -6.01
CA VAL A 137 -1.31 -2.44 -6.44
C VAL A 137 -1.14 -3.06 -7.82
N GLY A 138 -1.70 -4.25 -8.01
CA GLY A 138 -1.87 -4.90 -9.30
C GLY A 138 -3.34 -5.17 -9.57
N VAL A 139 -3.62 -5.62 -10.80
CA VAL A 139 -4.91 -6.16 -11.21
C VAL A 139 -4.69 -7.60 -11.66
N GLU A 140 -5.35 -8.54 -10.99
CA GLU A 140 -5.36 -9.96 -11.35
C GLU A 140 -6.68 -10.26 -12.07
N LYS A 141 -6.60 -10.86 -13.26
CA LYS A 141 -7.75 -11.30 -14.04
C LYS A 141 -7.82 -12.82 -14.07
N ASP A 142 -9.02 -13.37 -14.12
CA ASP A 142 -9.21 -14.77 -14.45
C ASP A 142 -8.77 -15.03 -15.90
N ARG A 143 -7.80 -15.93 -16.07
CA ARG A 143 -7.27 -16.28 -17.39
C ARG A 143 -8.28 -17.03 -18.24
N ASN A 144 -9.31 -17.63 -17.63
CA ASN A 144 -10.34 -18.38 -18.33
C ASN A 144 -11.56 -17.52 -18.70
N ASN A 145 -11.62 -16.27 -18.23
CA ASN A 145 -12.70 -15.34 -18.53
C ASN A 145 -12.13 -14.04 -19.12
N PRO A 146 -12.15 -13.87 -20.46
CA PRO A 146 -11.59 -12.69 -21.12
C PRO A 146 -12.32 -11.39 -20.74
N ASP A 147 -13.60 -11.48 -20.37
CA ASP A 147 -14.43 -10.34 -19.96
C ASP A 147 -14.27 -9.98 -18.48
N ASP A 148 -13.40 -10.68 -17.75
CA ASP A 148 -13.11 -10.35 -16.35
C ASP A 148 -12.41 -8.98 -16.26
N ALA A 149 -13.09 -8.03 -15.61
CA ALA A 149 -12.52 -6.75 -15.25
C ALA A 149 -11.28 -6.93 -14.34
N GLY A 150 -11.26 -8.02 -13.57
CA GLY A 150 -10.21 -8.38 -12.63
C GLY A 150 -10.47 -7.82 -11.23
N ARG A 151 -9.53 -8.07 -10.34
CA ARG A 151 -9.55 -7.56 -8.96
C ARG A 151 -8.22 -6.95 -8.56
N ASN A 152 -8.25 -6.02 -7.64
CA ASN A 152 -7.02 -5.50 -7.05
C ASN A 152 -6.33 -6.54 -6.17
N VAL A 153 -5.01 -6.59 -6.26
CA VAL A 153 -4.12 -7.42 -5.43
C VAL A 153 -2.87 -6.63 -5.05
N ILE A 154 -2.21 -7.02 -3.96
CA ILE A 154 -0.87 -6.52 -3.64
C ILE A 154 0.14 -7.28 -4.49
N LYS A 155 0.76 -6.59 -5.46
CA LYS A 155 1.73 -7.18 -6.39
C LYS A 155 3.14 -7.20 -5.79
N ALA A 156 3.49 -6.18 -5.02
CA ALA A 156 4.76 -6.05 -4.32
C ALA A 156 4.60 -5.11 -3.12
N ALA A 157 5.49 -5.27 -2.13
CA ALA A 157 5.76 -4.23 -1.14
C ALA A 157 6.99 -3.42 -1.62
N ILE A 158 6.97 -2.11 -1.38
CA ILE A 158 7.98 -1.18 -1.86
C ILE A 158 8.83 -0.72 -0.69
N GLY A 159 10.14 -0.92 -0.76
CA GLY A 159 11.08 -0.55 0.28
C GLY A 159 11.65 0.88 0.16
N PRO A 160 12.50 1.29 1.11
CA PRO A 160 13.10 2.63 1.18
C PRO A 160 13.96 3.03 -0.01
N GLU A 161 14.44 2.08 -0.81
CA GLU A 161 15.21 2.36 -2.02
C GLU A 161 14.37 2.99 -3.15
N HIS A 162 13.04 2.93 -3.08
CA HIS A 162 12.17 3.49 -4.11
C HIS A 162 11.95 5.00 -3.90
N ALA A 163 12.10 5.80 -4.96
CA ALA A 163 12.03 7.27 -4.88
C ALA A 163 10.75 7.83 -4.22
N GLN A 164 9.61 7.18 -4.46
CA GLN A 164 8.32 7.61 -3.90
C GLN A 164 8.04 7.06 -2.48
N TYR A 165 8.84 6.12 -1.97
CA TYR A 165 8.57 5.41 -0.71
C TYR A 165 8.37 6.38 0.46
N ALA A 166 9.29 7.32 0.65
CA ALA A 166 9.24 8.24 1.79
C ALA A 166 8.00 9.15 1.74
N SER A 167 7.60 9.59 0.54
CA SER A 167 6.38 10.39 0.36
C SER A 167 5.12 9.58 0.68
N VAL A 168 5.05 8.32 0.24
CA VAL A 168 3.86 7.47 0.42
C VAL A 168 3.77 6.94 1.85
N MET A 169 4.88 6.65 2.52
CA MET A 169 4.85 6.27 3.94
C MET A 169 4.45 7.40 4.88
N GLY A 170 4.47 8.66 4.42
CA GLY A 170 4.29 9.84 5.26
C GLY A 170 5.56 10.23 6.03
N ALA A 171 6.75 9.82 5.57
CA ALA A 171 8.04 10.20 6.14
C ALA A 171 8.51 11.59 5.66
N VAL A 172 7.82 12.20 4.69
CA VAL A 172 8.00 13.59 4.30
C VAL A 172 6.79 14.36 4.81
N SER A 173 6.92 15.02 5.97
CA SER A 173 5.97 16.08 6.33
C SER A 173 5.96 17.09 5.19
N PRO A 174 4.80 17.54 4.68
CA PRO A 174 4.80 18.70 3.81
C PRO A 174 5.48 19.83 4.61
N ALA A 175 6.61 20.32 4.12
CA ALA A 175 7.19 21.53 4.69
C ALA A 175 6.08 22.58 4.69
N PRO A 176 5.82 23.30 5.80
CA PRO A 176 4.86 24.38 5.79
C PRO A 176 5.26 25.32 4.66
N GLN A 177 4.38 25.45 3.67
CA GLN A 177 4.54 26.42 2.60
C GLN A 177 4.46 27.78 3.28
N THR A 178 5.61 28.39 3.55
CA THR A 178 5.68 29.77 4.02
C THR A 178 4.99 30.61 2.94
N PRO A 179 3.92 31.36 3.27
CA PRO A 179 3.33 32.28 2.32
C PRO A 179 4.41 33.24 1.82
N PRO A 180 4.44 33.61 0.53
CA PRO A 180 5.33 34.67 0.08
C PRO A 180 5.07 35.92 0.93
N ALA A 181 6.12 36.47 1.52
CA ALA A 181 6.04 37.69 2.30
C ALA A 181 5.42 38.81 1.43
N PRO A 182 4.47 39.60 1.94
CA PRO A 182 3.92 40.71 1.20
C PRO A 182 5.03 41.70 0.86
N SER A 183 5.23 41.94 -0.44
CA SER A 183 6.13 42.98 -0.94
C SER A 183 5.66 44.35 -0.43
N ALA A 184 6.53 45.03 0.31
CA ALA A 184 6.29 46.40 0.74
C ALA A 184 6.13 47.33 -0.49
N PRO A 185 5.24 48.33 -0.44
CA PRO A 185 5.06 49.25 -1.55
C PRO A 185 6.33 50.11 -1.72
N ALA A 186 6.83 50.20 -2.95
CA ALA A 186 7.86 51.16 -3.32
C ALA A 186 7.32 52.58 -3.15
N ALA A 187 8.06 53.42 -2.41
CA ALA A 187 7.79 54.84 -2.29
C ALA A 187 7.97 55.54 -3.66
N PRO A 188 7.05 56.44 -4.08
CA PRO A 188 7.22 57.19 -5.31
C PRO A 188 8.26 58.30 -5.11
N SER A 189 9.35 58.21 -5.87
CA SER A 189 10.34 59.28 -6.02
C SER A 189 9.73 60.45 -6.79
N ALA A 190 9.72 61.63 -6.17
CA ALA A 190 9.25 62.87 -6.76
C ALA A 190 10.26 63.44 -7.77
N SER A 191 9.86 63.60 -9.04
CA SER A 191 10.44 64.60 -9.95
C SER A 191 9.57 64.78 -11.21
N GLY A 192 9.02 65.99 -11.39
CA GLY A 192 8.35 66.39 -12.63
C GLY A 192 7.27 67.45 -12.40
N ALA A 193 7.57 68.69 -12.77
CA ALA A 193 6.66 69.83 -12.69
C ALA A 193 5.37 69.63 -13.52
N PRO A 194 4.25 70.27 -13.14
CA PRO A 194 2.96 70.06 -13.78
C PRO A 194 2.85 70.73 -15.16
N PHE A 195 1.99 70.15 -16.00
CA PHE A 195 1.84 70.41 -17.44
C PHE A 195 1.20 71.76 -17.83
N TRP A 196 0.89 72.65 -16.88
CA TRP A 196 0.34 73.99 -17.15
C TRP A 196 1.42 75.08 -17.26
N ALA A 197 2.70 74.71 -17.09
CA ALA A 197 3.83 75.57 -17.41
C ALA A 197 4.38 75.24 -18.82
N ARG A 198 3.60 75.55 -19.87
CA ARG A 198 4.04 75.72 -21.26
C ARG A 198 3.18 76.76 -21.96
#